data_AF-A0A142C576-F1
#
_entry.id   AF-A0A142C576-F1
#
_cell.length_a   1.000
_cell.length_b   1.000
_cell.length_c   1.000
_cell.angle_alpha   90.00
_cell.angle_beta   90.00
_cell.angle_gamma   90.00
#
_symmetry.space_group_name_H-M   'P 1'
#
loop_
_entity.id
_entity.type
_entity.pdbx_description
1 polymer ?
#
loop_
_entity_poly.entity_id
_entity_poly.type
_entity_poly.pdbx_seq_one_letter_code
_entity_poly.pdbx_strand_id
1 'polypeptide(L)' 'NPWICISGELGETQILQIPRNVLEMTFECQNLGKLTTVQI' A
#
# COMPACT_ATOMS: atom_id res chain seq x y z
N ASN A 1 -0.23 14.53 4.94
CA ASN A 1 -0.38 13.98 3.58
C ASN A 1 -0.85 12.55 3.73
N PRO A 2 -1.94 12.17 3.05
CA PRO A 2 -2.46 10.81 3.13
C PRO A 2 -1.40 9.83 2.65
N TRP A 3 -1.31 8.69 3.30
CA TRP A 3 -0.40 7.62 2.96
C TRP A 3 -1.15 6.29 3.02
N ILE A 4 -0.55 5.25 2.46
CA ILE A 4 -1.08 3.90 2.54
C ILE A 4 0.06 2.92 2.79
N CYS A 5 -0.16 1.95 3.66
CA CYS A 5 0.70 0.79 3.83
C CYS A 5 -0.16 -0.47 3.72
N ILE A 6 0.30 -1.43 2.92
CA ILE A 6 -0.40 -2.69 2.71
C ILE A 6 0.51 -3.81 3.20
N SER A 7 -0.03 -4.63 4.10
CA SER A 7 0.69 -5.77 4.69
C SER A 7 0.04 -7.09 4.26
N GLY A 8 0.88 -8.08 3.99
CA GLY A 8 0.50 -9.45 3.73
C GLY A 8 1.39 -10.43 4.49
N GLU A 9 1.17 -11.72 4.28
CA GLU A 9 1.90 -12.80 4.97
C GLU A 9 3.42 -12.78 4.72
N LEU A 10 3.87 -12.27 3.58
CA LEU A 10 5.29 -12.27 3.19
C LEU A 10 5.99 -10.91 3.43
N GLY A 11 5.27 -9.86 3.81
CA GLY A 11 5.84 -8.54 4.05
C GLY A 11 4.85 -7.40 3.85
N GLU A 12 5.37 -6.18 3.65
CA GLU A 12 4.56 -4.97 3.46
C GLU A 12 5.15 -4.03 2.40
N THR A 13 4.32 -3.11 1.87
CA THR A 13 4.71 -2.13 0.84
C THR A 13 5.55 -0.97 1.35
N GLN A 14 5.69 -0.82 2.68
CA GLN A 14 6.08 0.43 3.34
C GLN A 14 5.05 1.56 3.12
N ILE A 15 5.39 2.75 3.63
CA ILE A 15 4.56 3.96 3.52
C ILE A 15 4.61 4.50 2.09
N LEU A 16 3.52 4.35 1.35
CA LEU A 16 3.30 4.95 0.04
C LEU A 16 2.53 6.26 0.19
N GLN A 17 3.05 7.36 -0.35
CA GLN A 17 2.35 8.64 -0.30
C GLN A 17 1.22 8.67 -1.33
N ILE A 18 0.01 9.02 -0.92
CA ILE A 18 -1.12 9.17 -1.82
C ILE A 18 -1.03 10.57 -2.46
N PRO A 19 -0.91 10.67 -3.81
CA PRO A 19 -0.92 11.95 -4.50
C PRO A 19 -2.22 12.71 -4.22
N ARG A 20 -2.18 14.04 -4.22
CA ARG A 20 -3.40 14.84 -4.03
C ARG A 20 -4.29 14.73 -5.28
N ASN A 21 -5.61 14.74 -5.06
CA ASN A 21 -6.63 14.78 -6.12
C ASN A 21 -6.65 13.56 -7.06
N VAL A 22 -6.17 12.40 -6.61
CA VAL A 22 -6.36 11.14 -7.32
C VAL A 22 -7.44 10.31 -6.63
N LEU A 23 -8.23 9.58 -7.44
CA LEU A 23 -9.24 8.63 -6.95
C LEU A 23 -8.74 7.18 -7.04
N GLU A 24 -7.68 6.95 -7.82
CA GLU A 24 -7.09 5.64 -8.06
C GLU A 24 -5.57 5.75 -8.07
N MET A 25 -4.89 4.72 -7.56
CA MET A 25 -3.44 4.63 -7.50
C MET A 25 -3.01 3.19 -7.76
N THR A 26 -1.99 3.03 -8.59
CA THR A 26 -1.28 1.77 -8.79
C THR A 26 0.11 1.88 -8.19
N PHE A 27 0.64 0.78 -7.67
CA PHE A 27 1.98 0.72 -7.10
C PHE A 27 2.62 -0.63 -7.41
N GLU A 28 3.94 -0.65 -7.42
CA GLU A 28 4.73 -1.87 -7.56
C GLU A 28 5.27 -2.29 -6.20
N CYS A 29 5.23 -3.59 -5.92
CA CYS A 29 5.81 -4.16 -4.73
C CYS A 29 6.32 -5.57 -5.01
N GLN A 30 7.15 -6.09 -4.10
CA GLN A 30 7.42 -7.52 -4.07
C GLN A 30 6.15 -8.29 -3.71
N ASN A 31 6.11 -9.58 -4.03
CA ASN A 31 4.97 -10.43 -3.66
C ASN A 31 4.78 -10.43 -2.13
N LEU A 32 3.67 -9.83 -1.67
CA LEU A 32 3.31 -9.76 -0.25
C LEU A 32 2.57 -11.00 0.26
N GLY A 33 2.26 -11.95 -0.64
CA GLY A 33 1.42 -13.10 -0.33
C GLY A 33 -0.05 -12.71 -0.14
N LYS A 34 -0.75 -13.42 0.75
CA LYS A 34 -2.13 -13.11 1.08
C LYS A 34 -2.18 -11.80 1.87
N LEU A 35 -2.93 -10.82 1.35
CA LEU A 35 -3.11 -9.53 2.01
C LEU A 35 -3.95 -9.67 3.28
N THR A 36 -3.53 -8.99 4.35
CA THR A 36 -4.18 -9.07 5.66
C THR A 36 -4.66 -7.71 6.14
N THR A 37 -3.87 -6.66 5.92
CA THR A 37 -4.11 -5.34 6.51
C THR A 37 -3.84 -4.22 5.52
N VAL A 38 -4.67 -3.18 5.56
CA VAL A 38 -4.47 -1.91 4.87
C VAL A 38 -4.54 -0.79 5.91
N GLN A 39 -3.54 0.09 5.93
CA GLN A 39 -3.45 1.26 6.79
C GLN A 39 -3.48 2.53 5.95
N ILE A 40 -4.30 3.53 6.32
CA ILE A 40 -4.50 4.81 5.61
C ILE A 40 -4.52 5.96 6.62
#